data_AF-A0A2V7YGH0-F1
#
_entry.id   AF-A0A2V7YGH0-F1
#
_cell.length_a   1.000
_cell.length_b   1.000
_cell.length_c   1.000
_cell.angle_alpha   90.00
_cell.angle_beta   90.00
_cell.angle_gamma   90.00
#
_symmetry.space_group_name_H-M   'P 1'
#
loop_
_entity.id
_entity.type
_entity.pdbx_description
1 polymer ?
#
loop_
_entity_poly.entity_id
_entity_poly.type
_entity_poly.pdbx_seq_one_letter_code
_entity_poly.pdbx_strand_id
1 'polypeptide(L)'
;MRVPFTVLFLAALSAHAAALPGFRVQLLGPTSGFASSIAIDSHNTIYYTTTAGGVFRFSDGMSQLVTHVNTAAIGDSGLLGMALRGDNTAIVHYTTPALTADVVSSIDLTTGAETILHSFVCDKDVPQRPVPSEHHGGNPTVAADGSIFVGIGDYGGWTIASLPDWNGGKIFRLNVDGSVVQFALGFRNPFDMAWDAGNRRLIASDNGELADDEINIVHLGDFCGWPYTMGSAPAIEGAVAPIYVFPNIVAPTGLIAVNGRNRYFQRGYLLGAFVTKAIYYVPDIDARPIPDPIPIIAGVTGSIIDVAQNVNGDVFFVTGNAIYQLIPPQRGDCNGDGRVDAADVAALAQELLDGNPEPAISAQNGAFPGSWGCDVNGDGLIDSRDMRALLSMFRSRAVRSTGGH
;
A
#
# COMPACT_ATOMS: atom_id res chain seq x y z
N MET A 1 32.04 23.61 -24.75
CA MET A 1 31.77 22.32 -25.42
C MET A 1 30.49 21.77 -24.80
N ARG A 2 29.37 21.78 -25.53
CA ARG A 2 28.05 21.38 -25.03
C ARG A 2 27.89 19.87 -25.21
N VAL A 3 27.66 19.15 -24.12
CA VAL A 3 27.31 17.71 -24.14
C VAL A 3 25.83 17.60 -24.52
N PRO A 4 25.43 16.75 -25.47
CA PRO A 4 24.04 16.70 -25.91
C PRO A 4 23.19 15.96 -24.87
N PHE A 5 22.08 16.58 -24.49
CA PHE A 5 20.97 15.93 -23.81
C PHE A 5 20.33 14.94 -24.79
N THR A 6 20.51 13.64 -24.55
CA THR A 6 19.75 12.60 -25.24
C THR A 6 18.41 12.47 -24.54
N VAL A 7 17.37 13.08 -25.12
CA VAL A 7 15.98 12.85 -24.73
C VAL A 7 15.62 11.43 -25.17
N LEU A 8 15.58 10.50 -24.21
CA LEU A 8 15.05 9.17 -24.43
C LEU A 8 13.52 9.27 -24.46
N PHE A 9 12.93 9.11 -25.64
CA PHE A 9 11.49 8.88 -25.75
C PHE A 9 11.19 7.50 -25.15
N LEU A 10 10.73 7.46 -23.89
CA LEU A 10 10.00 6.28 -23.42
C LEU A 10 8.69 6.22 -24.21
N ALA A 11 8.56 5.20 -25.05
CA ALA A 11 7.26 4.76 -25.52
C ALA A 11 6.50 4.24 -24.29
N ALA A 12 5.72 5.11 -23.66
CA ALA A 12 4.70 4.69 -22.71
C ALA A 12 3.72 3.80 -23.50
N LEU A 13 3.81 2.48 -23.30
CA LEU A 13 2.67 1.61 -23.51
C LEU A 13 1.55 2.23 -22.68
N SER A 14 0.55 2.81 -23.34
CA SER A 14 -0.63 3.34 -22.69
C SER A 14 -1.32 2.19 -21.99
N ALA A 15 -1.00 2.00 -20.71
CA ALA A 15 -1.80 1.21 -19.80
C ALA A 15 -3.20 1.80 -19.87
N HIS A 16 -4.15 1.02 -20.37
CA HIS A 16 -5.54 1.45 -20.40
C HIS A 16 -5.98 1.56 -18.94
N ALA A 17 -6.56 2.70 -18.56
CA ALA A 17 -7.16 2.86 -17.25
C ALA A 17 -8.21 1.76 -17.07
N ALA A 18 -8.02 0.91 -16.07
CA ALA A 18 -8.84 -0.27 -15.87
C ALA A 18 -9.01 -0.54 -14.37
N ALA A 19 -10.23 -0.89 -13.98
CA ALA A 19 -10.49 -1.63 -12.77
C ALA A 19 -10.76 -3.09 -13.18
N LEU A 20 -10.41 -4.04 -12.33
CA LEU A 20 -10.88 -5.42 -12.51
C LEU A 20 -12.41 -5.43 -12.60
N PRO A 21 -13.01 -6.33 -13.41
CA PRO A 21 -14.46 -6.42 -13.54
C PRO A 21 -15.17 -6.43 -12.18
N GLY A 22 -16.20 -5.59 -12.05
CA GLY A 22 -16.99 -5.43 -10.82
C GLY A 22 -16.39 -4.48 -9.77
N PHE A 23 -15.06 -4.27 -9.76
CA PHE A 23 -14.43 -3.28 -8.89
C PHE A 23 -14.69 -1.86 -9.39
N ARG A 24 -14.92 -0.94 -8.46
CA ARG A 24 -15.17 0.48 -8.72
C ARG A 24 -14.43 1.35 -7.72
N VAL A 25 -14.30 2.62 -8.05
CA VAL A 25 -13.71 3.63 -7.15
C VAL A 25 -14.76 4.70 -6.86
N GLN A 26 -14.93 5.03 -5.59
CA GLN A 26 -15.79 6.12 -5.13
C GLN A 26 -14.93 7.25 -4.56
N LEU A 27 -15.07 8.46 -5.12
CA LEU A 27 -14.47 9.67 -4.54
C LEU A 27 -15.23 10.06 -3.27
N LEU A 28 -14.50 10.24 -2.16
CA LEU A 28 -15.06 10.72 -0.90
C LEU A 28 -14.91 12.25 -0.77
N GLY A 29 -13.81 12.82 -1.28
CA GLY A 29 -13.60 14.26 -1.29
C GLY A 29 -12.13 14.65 -1.47
N PRO A 30 -11.85 15.96 -1.60
CA PRO A 30 -10.50 16.47 -1.77
C PRO A 30 -9.71 16.52 -0.44
N THR A 31 -8.39 16.50 -0.54
CA THR A 31 -7.48 16.77 0.59
C THR A 31 -7.08 18.24 0.65
N SER A 32 -6.62 18.71 1.82
CA SER A 32 -6.18 20.09 2.08
C SER A 32 -4.66 20.24 1.86
N GLY A 33 -4.19 19.83 0.69
CA GLY A 33 -2.76 19.79 0.34
C GLY A 33 -2.38 18.45 -0.29
N PHE A 34 -1.10 18.30 -0.64
CA PHE A 34 -0.60 17.04 -1.19
C PHE A 34 -0.57 15.98 -0.08
N ALA A 35 -1.48 15.01 -0.14
CA ALA A 35 -1.57 13.94 0.85
C ALA A 35 -0.32 13.05 0.79
N SER A 36 0.16 12.61 1.95
CA SER A 36 1.31 11.72 2.10
C SER A 36 0.98 10.37 2.71
N SER A 37 -0.10 10.25 3.48
CA SER A 37 -0.56 8.98 4.06
C SER A 37 -2.03 9.03 4.44
N ILE A 38 -2.65 7.85 4.59
CA ILE A 38 -4.01 7.67 5.11
C ILE A 38 -4.02 6.57 6.19
N ALA A 39 -4.74 6.79 7.29
CA ALA A 39 -4.99 5.78 8.31
C ALA A 39 -6.42 5.87 8.84
N ILE A 40 -6.94 4.75 9.35
CA ILE A 40 -8.34 4.66 9.81
C ILE A 40 -8.37 4.01 11.19
N ASP A 41 -9.05 4.67 12.13
CA ASP A 41 -9.18 4.15 13.49
C ASP A 41 -10.29 3.10 13.65
N SER A 42 -10.45 2.55 14.85
CA SER A 42 -11.46 1.53 15.13
C SER A 42 -12.91 2.03 15.04
N HIS A 43 -13.10 3.35 15.00
CA HIS A 43 -14.39 4.03 14.89
C HIS A 43 -14.71 4.43 13.44
N ASN A 44 -13.87 4.05 12.47
CA ASN A 44 -13.94 4.45 11.06
C ASN A 44 -13.67 5.94 10.81
N THR A 45 -12.99 6.62 11.74
CA THR A 45 -12.48 7.97 11.50
C THR A 45 -11.31 7.88 10.53
N ILE A 46 -11.40 8.60 9.42
CA ILE A 46 -10.29 8.72 8.47
C ILE A 46 -9.37 9.84 8.94
N TYR A 47 -8.09 9.53 9.06
CA TYR A 47 -7.01 10.49 9.22
C TYR A 47 -6.11 10.46 7.99
N TYR A 48 -5.55 11.61 7.62
CA TYR A 48 -4.55 11.68 6.58
C TYR A 48 -3.53 12.76 6.89
N THR A 49 -2.34 12.64 6.32
CA THR A 49 -1.27 13.64 6.44
C THR A 49 -1.03 14.34 5.11
N THR A 50 -0.46 15.54 5.14
CA THR A 50 0.05 16.22 3.95
C THR A 50 1.55 16.45 4.05
N THR A 51 2.25 16.45 2.92
CA THR A 51 3.72 16.70 2.88
C THR A 51 4.11 18.03 3.51
N ALA A 52 3.20 19.02 3.52
CA ALA A 52 3.40 20.31 4.16
C ALA A 52 3.44 20.27 5.70
N GLY A 53 3.13 19.12 6.33
CA GLY A 53 3.18 18.94 7.79
C GLY A 53 1.83 18.82 8.48
N GLY A 54 0.72 18.92 7.75
CA GLY A 54 -0.61 18.88 8.34
C GLY A 54 -1.07 17.45 8.64
N VAL A 55 -1.66 17.25 9.82
CA VAL A 55 -2.41 16.03 10.18
C VAL A 55 -3.89 16.40 10.22
N PHE A 56 -4.71 15.69 9.46
CA PHE A 56 -6.12 16.01 9.28
C PHE A 56 -7.00 14.84 9.68
N ARG A 57 -8.16 15.17 10.24
CA ARG A 57 -9.33 14.29 10.30
C ARG A 57 -10.21 14.57 9.08
N PHE A 58 -10.73 13.54 8.45
CA PHE A 58 -11.61 13.65 7.29
C PHE A 58 -12.99 13.04 7.58
N SER A 59 -14.04 13.81 7.33
CA SER A 59 -15.44 13.37 7.50
C SER A 59 -16.35 14.16 6.56
N ASP A 60 -17.32 13.49 5.96
CA ASP A 60 -18.35 14.11 5.11
C ASP A 60 -17.80 15.01 3.99
N GLY A 61 -16.69 14.58 3.36
CA GLY A 61 -16.04 15.34 2.28
C GLY A 61 -15.19 16.52 2.77
N MET A 62 -15.09 16.73 4.08
CA MET A 62 -14.44 17.88 4.70
C MET A 62 -13.19 17.47 5.47
N SER A 63 -12.16 18.29 5.37
CA SER A 63 -10.90 18.15 6.11
C SER A 63 -10.87 19.08 7.32
N GLN A 64 -10.59 18.53 8.50
CA GLN A 64 -10.37 19.26 9.73
C GLN A 64 -8.92 19.09 10.16
N LEU A 65 -8.18 20.20 10.28
CA LEU A 65 -6.81 20.17 10.80
C LEU A 65 -6.82 19.75 12.27
N VAL A 66 -6.03 18.73 12.62
CA VAL A 66 -5.79 18.27 13.99
C VAL A 66 -4.56 18.97 14.56
N THR A 67 -3.45 18.90 13.83
CA THR A 67 -2.18 19.52 14.22
C THR A 67 -1.27 19.71 13.00
N HIS A 68 -0.11 20.32 13.22
CA HIS A 68 0.91 20.55 12.20
C HIS A 68 2.30 20.33 12.78
N VAL A 69 3.13 19.51 12.11
CA VAL A 69 4.55 19.33 12.44
C VAL A 69 5.42 20.28 11.63
N ASN A 70 6.51 20.77 12.20
CA ASN A 70 7.38 21.72 11.50
C ASN A 70 8.29 20.99 10.49
N THR A 71 7.93 21.08 9.21
CA THR A 71 8.65 20.46 8.09
C THR A 71 8.61 21.38 6.85
N ALA A 72 9.31 21.00 5.78
CA ALA A 72 9.26 21.69 4.49
C ALA A 72 9.09 20.68 3.36
N ALA A 73 8.06 20.88 2.53
CA ALA A 73 7.80 20.03 1.38
C ALA A 73 8.67 20.47 0.18
N ILE A 74 9.77 19.75 -0.04
CA ILE A 74 10.69 19.93 -1.18
C ILE A 74 11.02 18.54 -1.72
N GLY A 75 10.93 18.30 -3.03
CA GLY A 75 11.10 16.95 -3.58
C GLY A 75 10.15 15.95 -2.92
N ASP A 76 10.69 14.86 -2.37
CA ASP A 76 9.94 13.83 -1.64
C ASP A 76 9.98 14.04 -0.12
N SER A 77 10.58 15.13 0.37
CA SER A 77 10.65 15.48 1.80
C SER A 77 9.37 16.15 2.30
N GLY A 78 9.21 16.22 3.62
CA GLY A 78 8.00 16.75 4.27
C GLY A 78 7.55 15.88 5.42
N LEU A 79 6.26 15.92 5.74
CA LEU A 79 5.60 14.88 6.53
C LEU A 79 5.25 13.71 5.60
N LEU A 80 5.96 12.59 5.79
CA LEU A 80 6.07 11.49 4.84
C LEU A 80 5.01 10.42 5.04
N GLY A 81 4.66 10.13 6.29
CA GLY A 81 3.72 9.06 6.56
C GLY A 81 3.24 8.97 7.99
N MET A 82 2.25 8.10 8.21
CA MET A 82 1.60 7.91 9.51
C MET A 82 1.10 6.47 9.71
N ALA A 83 1.17 6.00 10.95
CA ALA A 83 0.45 4.82 11.43
C ALA A 83 -0.27 5.12 12.74
N LEU A 84 -1.34 4.39 13.02
CA LEU A 84 -2.05 4.52 14.29
C LEU A 84 -1.51 3.53 15.34
N ARG A 85 -1.32 4.03 16.56
CA ARG A 85 -1.03 3.24 17.76
C ARG A 85 -2.25 3.36 18.71
N GLY A 86 -3.32 2.66 18.35
CA GLY A 86 -4.65 2.85 18.94
C GLY A 86 -5.37 4.09 18.37
N ASP A 87 -6.60 4.33 18.84
CA ASP A 87 -7.50 5.29 18.17
C ASP A 87 -7.12 6.78 18.36
N ASN A 88 -6.35 7.09 19.39
CA ASN A 88 -6.03 8.47 19.77
C ASN A 88 -4.56 8.85 19.58
N THR A 89 -3.73 7.95 19.02
CA THR A 89 -2.30 8.22 18.86
C THR A 89 -1.85 7.89 17.45
N ALA A 90 -1.39 8.91 16.74
CA ALA A 90 -0.67 8.75 15.48
C ALA A 90 0.83 8.69 15.74
N ILE A 91 1.52 7.83 15.01
CA ILE A 91 2.98 7.81 14.87
C ILE A 91 3.27 8.37 13.49
N VAL A 92 4.05 9.44 13.42
CA VAL A 92 4.36 10.13 12.17
C VAL A 92 5.85 10.11 11.89
N HIS A 93 6.20 10.12 10.60
CA HIS A 93 7.55 10.22 10.10
C HIS A 93 7.66 11.46 9.20
N TYR A 94 8.61 12.36 9.50
CA TYR A 94 8.78 13.60 8.74
C TYR A 94 10.23 14.11 8.74
N THR A 95 10.58 14.94 7.77
CA THR A 95 11.89 15.59 7.68
C THR A 95 11.91 16.94 8.39
N THR A 96 13.06 17.35 8.94
CA THR A 96 13.24 18.73 9.39
C THR A 96 13.31 19.70 8.18
N PRO A 97 12.93 20.98 8.32
CA PRO A 97 12.93 21.93 7.21
C PRO A 97 14.29 22.11 6.50
N ALA A 98 15.39 21.86 7.21
CA ALA A 98 16.75 21.94 6.69
C ALA A 98 17.31 20.59 6.22
N LEU A 99 16.49 19.53 6.22
CA LEU A 99 16.86 18.16 5.86
C LEU A 99 18.08 17.63 6.64
N THR A 100 18.15 18.00 7.93
CA THR A 100 19.22 17.56 8.84
C THR A 100 18.86 16.30 9.61
N ALA A 101 17.58 15.98 9.69
CA ALA A 101 17.11 14.76 10.33
C ALA A 101 15.76 14.30 9.78
N ASP A 102 15.55 12.99 9.81
CA ASP A 102 14.24 12.35 9.79
C ASP A 102 13.77 12.15 11.23
N VAL A 103 12.52 12.49 11.50
CA VAL A 103 11.96 12.53 12.85
C VAL A 103 10.75 11.60 12.93
N VAL A 104 10.73 10.79 13.98
CA VAL A 104 9.57 9.98 14.34
C VAL A 104 8.95 10.59 15.60
N SER A 105 7.69 10.98 15.51
CA SER A 105 6.93 11.58 16.62
C SER A 105 5.64 10.82 16.87
N SER A 106 5.17 10.84 18.12
CA SER A 106 3.79 10.51 18.46
C SER A 106 2.95 11.78 18.56
N ILE A 107 1.74 11.75 18.02
CA ILE A 107 0.76 12.82 18.08
C ILE A 107 -0.49 12.30 18.79
N ASP A 108 -0.92 13.01 19.83
CA ASP A 108 -2.24 12.81 20.42
C ASP A 108 -3.30 13.44 19.50
N LEU A 109 -4.15 12.60 18.90
CA LEU A 109 -5.14 13.02 17.89
C LEU A 109 -6.34 13.79 18.48
N THR A 110 -6.43 13.90 19.81
CA THR A 110 -7.48 14.68 20.49
C THR A 110 -6.99 16.09 20.79
N THR A 111 -5.76 16.24 21.25
CA THR A 111 -5.17 17.51 21.69
C THR A 111 -4.27 18.15 20.63
N GLY A 112 -3.82 17.37 19.64
CA GLY A 112 -2.82 17.77 18.66
C GLY A 112 -1.39 17.84 19.22
N ALA A 113 -1.17 17.41 20.47
CA ALA A 113 0.13 17.47 21.12
C ALA A 113 1.12 16.49 20.50
N GLU A 114 2.31 17.01 20.15
CA GLU A 114 3.42 16.23 19.60
C GLU A 114 4.41 15.83 20.70
N THR A 115 4.94 14.62 20.60
CA THR A 115 6.11 14.16 21.36
C THR A 115 7.08 13.47 20.41
N ILE A 116 8.29 14.03 20.27
CA ILE A 116 9.37 13.44 19.47
C ILE A 116 9.83 12.15 20.17
N LEU A 117 9.80 11.03 19.43
CA LEU A 117 10.28 9.73 19.90
C LEU A 117 11.75 9.53 19.54
N HIS A 118 12.14 9.88 18.32
CA HIS A 118 13.51 9.79 17.86
C HIS A 118 13.80 10.75 16.69
N SER A 119 15.07 11.12 16.53
CA SER A 119 15.54 11.89 15.37
C SER A 119 16.78 11.22 14.79
N PHE A 120 16.67 10.73 13.55
CA PHE A 120 17.76 10.17 12.79
C PHE A 120 18.50 11.30 12.09
N VAL A 121 19.69 11.65 12.56
CA VAL A 121 20.53 12.66 11.91
C VAL A 121 20.86 12.18 10.50
N CYS A 122 20.48 12.95 9.49
CA CYS A 122 20.81 12.67 8.11
C CYS A 122 22.31 12.89 7.88
N ASP A 123 22.97 12.01 7.12
CA ASP A 123 24.42 12.06 6.84
C ASP A 123 25.27 12.34 8.09
N LYS A 124 25.02 11.56 9.15
CA LYS A 124 25.55 11.86 10.50
C LYS A 124 27.07 11.90 10.61
N ASP A 125 27.79 11.27 9.68
CA ASP A 125 29.26 11.27 9.66
C ASP A 125 29.82 12.40 8.77
N VAL A 126 28.99 13.04 7.94
CA VAL A 126 29.31 14.25 7.17
C VAL A 126 28.20 15.31 7.31
N PRO A 127 27.93 15.82 8.53
CA PRO A 127 26.76 16.67 8.82
C PRO A 127 26.79 18.05 8.13
N GLN A 128 27.90 18.40 7.45
CA GLN A 128 28.01 19.65 6.68
C GLN A 128 27.61 19.49 5.21
N ARG A 129 27.36 18.27 4.73
CA ARG A 129 26.90 18.04 3.37
C ARG A 129 25.38 18.25 3.29
N PRO A 130 24.87 18.96 2.26
CA PRO A 130 23.44 18.96 1.98
C PRO A 130 22.95 17.56 1.66
N VAL A 131 21.89 17.15 2.35
CA VAL A 131 21.16 15.90 2.10
C VAL A 131 20.11 16.22 1.02
N PRO A 132 19.96 15.39 -0.02
CA PRO A 132 18.94 15.61 -1.04
C PRO A 132 17.54 15.54 -0.43
N SER A 133 16.56 16.10 -1.15
CA SER A 133 15.15 16.05 -0.79
C SER A 133 14.48 14.71 -1.10
N GLU A 134 15.26 13.73 -1.57
CA GLU A 134 14.80 12.44 -2.05
C GLU A 134 15.34 11.32 -1.16
N HIS A 135 14.62 10.20 -1.16
CA HIS A 135 14.99 8.97 -0.46
C HIS A 135 15.02 9.11 1.07
N HIS A 136 13.90 9.56 1.64
CA HIS A 136 13.70 9.62 3.08
C HIS A 136 12.90 8.43 3.63
N GLY A 137 12.40 7.53 2.78
CA GLY A 137 11.41 6.52 3.16
C GLY A 137 9.99 7.08 3.13
N GLY A 138 9.09 6.52 3.95
CA GLY A 138 7.69 6.92 3.95
C GLY A 138 6.97 6.55 5.25
N ASN A 139 5.98 5.66 5.16
CA ASN A 139 5.14 5.29 6.28
C ASN A 139 5.88 4.50 7.37
N PRO A 140 5.69 4.84 8.66
CA PRO A 140 5.99 3.92 9.74
C PRO A 140 4.91 2.82 9.82
N THR A 141 5.21 1.71 10.48
CA THR A 141 4.21 0.70 10.85
C THR A 141 4.28 0.37 12.33
N VAL A 142 3.15 -0.03 12.92
CA VAL A 142 3.05 -0.39 14.34
C VAL A 142 2.81 -1.88 14.46
N ALA A 143 3.73 -2.58 15.13
CA ALA A 143 3.58 -3.99 15.41
C ALA A 143 2.60 -4.25 16.56
N ALA A 144 2.16 -5.50 16.67
CA ALA A 144 1.19 -5.93 17.68
C ALA A 144 1.64 -5.70 19.14
N ASP A 145 2.94 -5.62 19.39
CA ASP A 145 3.50 -5.32 20.71
C ASP A 145 3.66 -3.81 20.98
N GLY A 146 3.25 -2.96 20.04
CA GLY A 146 3.35 -1.51 20.12
C GLY A 146 4.71 -0.94 19.69
N SER A 147 5.66 -1.78 19.28
CA SER A 147 6.89 -1.31 18.64
C SER A 147 6.61 -0.69 17.29
N ILE A 148 7.39 0.32 16.93
CA ILE A 148 7.27 1.07 15.69
C ILE A 148 8.42 0.65 14.78
N PHE A 149 8.13 0.42 13.51
CA PHE A 149 9.15 0.27 12.49
C PHE A 149 9.07 1.44 11.52
N VAL A 150 10.23 1.91 11.07
CA VAL A 150 10.36 3.03 10.15
C VAL A 150 11.49 2.77 9.17
N GLY A 151 11.22 3.00 7.88
CA GLY A 151 12.20 2.94 6.82
C GLY A 151 12.85 4.31 6.61
N ILE A 152 14.17 4.33 6.47
CA ILE A 152 14.96 5.52 6.13
C ILE A 152 15.71 5.21 4.84
N GLY A 153 15.46 5.99 3.79
CA GLY A 153 16.15 5.82 2.51
C GLY A 153 17.62 6.21 2.56
N ASP A 154 18.35 5.96 1.49
CA ASP A 154 19.80 6.14 1.41
C ASP A 154 20.22 7.60 1.15
N TYR A 155 19.27 8.53 1.10
CA TYR A 155 19.51 9.95 0.78
C TYR A 155 20.33 10.15 -0.51
N GLY A 156 20.13 9.30 -1.52
CA GLY A 156 20.89 9.27 -2.76
C GLY A 156 22.37 8.89 -2.61
N GLY A 157 22.79 8.49 -1.41
CA GLY A 157 24.17 8.13 -1.06
C GLY A 157 24.39 6.62 -1.03
N TRP A 158 24.29 5.95 -2.18
CA TRP A 158 24.14 4.49 -2.31
C TRP A 158 25.01 3.65 -1.36
N THR A 159 26.29 4.00 -1.20
CA THR A 159 27.22 3.28 -0.33
C THR A 159 26.80 3.22 1.14
N ILE A 160 26.10 4.25 1.66
CA ILE A 160 25.74 4.35 3.08
C ILE A 160 24.71 3.30 3.49
N ALA A 161 23.91 2.80 2.54
CA ALA A 161 22.91 1.77 2.80
C ALA A 161 23.54 0.49 3.38
N SER A 162 24.76 0.17 2.96
CA SER A 162 25.53 -0.98 3.43
C SER A 162 26.36 -0.72 4.70
N LEU A 163 26.55 0.55 5.09
CA LEU A 163 27.37 0.92 6.25
C LEU A 163 26.50 0.87 7.52
N PRO A 164 26.81 0.00 8.50
CA PRO A 164 25.96 -0.21 9.68
C PRO A 164 25.99 0.96 10.65
N ASP A 165 27.06 1.77 10.60
CA ASP A 165 27.12 2.93 11.45
C ASP A 165 26.19 4.03 10.96
N TRP A 166 25.69 4.04 9.72
CA TRP A 166 24.91 5.14 9.13
C TRP A 166 23.39 4.94 9.23
N ASN A 167 22.64 6.05 9.24
CA ASN A 167 21.16 5.99 9.31
C ASN A 167 20.47 5.70 7.98
N GLY A 168 21.10 6.05 6.85
CA GLY A 168 20.46 5.90 5.53
C GLY A 168 20.46 4.45 5.03
N GLY A 169 19.42 4.09 4.29
CA GLY A 169 19.21 2.78 3.67
C GLY A 169 18.96 1.67 4.68
N LYS A 170 18.13 1.95 5.68
CA LYS A 170 17.87 1.10 6.86
C LYS A 170 16.38 0.99 7.15
N ILE A 171 16.02 -0.06 7.89
CA ILE A 171 14.78 -0.10 8.68
C ILE A 171 15.18 -0.10 10.16
N PHE A 172 14.55 0.77 10.95
CA PHE A 172 14.74 0.84 12.40
C PHE A 172 13.49 0.33 13.13
N ARG A 173 13.71 -0.25 14.32
CA ARG A 173 12.66 -0.58 15.28
C ARG A 173 12.81 0.29 16.52
N LEU A 174 11.79 1.05 16.85
CA LEU A 174 11.65 1.76 18.12
C LEU A 174 10.81 0.88 19.05
N ASN A 175 11.41 0.37 20.11
CA ASN A 175 10.73 -0.44 21.10
C ASN A 175 9.87 0.42 22.03
N VAL A 176 8.91 -0.21 22.70
CA VAL A 176 8.00 0.46 23.65
C VAL A 176 8.75 1.11 24.82
N ASP A 177 9.92 0.58 25.19
CA ASP A 177 10.79 1.16 26.23
C ASP A 177 11.61 2.37 25.76
N GLY A 178 11.46 2.78 24.48
CA GLY A 178 12.17 3.90 23.87
C GLY A 178 13.54 3.54 23.28
N SER A 179 14.00 2.29 23.41
CA SER A 179 15.23 1.86 22.75
C SER A 179 15.04 1.78 21.22
N VAL A 180 16.07 2.19 20.48
CA VAL A 180 16.08 2.16 19.01
C VAL A 180 17.10 1.15 18.53
N VAL A 181 16.67 0.25 17.65
CA VAL A 181 17.50 -0.83 17.09
C VAL A 181 17.48 -0.71 15.58
N GLN A 182 18.66 -0.75 14.95
CA GLN A 182 18.73 -0.98 13.51
C GLN A 182 18.22 -2.40 13.23
N PHE A 183 17.06 -2.50 12.60
CA PHE A 183 16.40 -3.78 12.35
C PHE A 183 17.01 -4.49 11.15
N ALA A 184 17.20 -3.78 10.04
CA ALA A 184 17.82 -4.30 8.82
C ALA A 184 18.52 -3.18 8.06
N LEU A 185 19.40 -3.54 7.12
CA LEU A 185 20.15 -2.60 6.30
C LEU A 185 20.20 -3.01 4.83
N GLY A 186 20.71 -2.13 3.97
CA GLY A 186 20.88 -2.42 2.55
C GLY A 186 19.61 -2.20 1.74
N PHE A 187 18.86 -1.13 2.04
CA PHE A 187 17.73 -0.66 1.25
C PHE A 187 18.07 0.63 0.51
N ARG A 188 17.40 0.88 -0.63
CA ARG A 188 17.55 2.13 -1.37
C ARG A 188 16.61 3.21 -0.83
N ASN A 189 15.32 2.94 -0.85
CA ASN A 189 14.27 3.82 -0.38
C ASN A 189 13.05 2.98 0.09
N PRO A 190 13.13 2.36 1.29
CA PRO A 190 12.05 1.53 1.80
C PRO A 190 10.86 2.44 2.17
N PHE A 191 9.85 2.48 1.29
CA PHE A 191 8.82 3.51 1.33
C PHE A 191 7.66 3.16 2.28
N ASP A 192 7.26 1.89 2.33
CA ASP A 192 6.23 1.42 3.24
C ASP A 192 6.47 -0.03 3.67
N MET A 193 5.84 -0.42 4.77
CA MET A 193 5.99 -1.72 5.40
C MET A 193 4.73 -2.12 6.18
N ALA A 194 4.45 -3.42 6.16
CA ALA A 194 3.39 -4.03 6.96
C ALA A 194 3.97 -5.03 7.95
N TRP A 195 3.51 -4.97 9.19
CA TRP A 195 3.79 -5.99 10.19
C TRP A 195 2.91 -7.23 9.96
N ASP A 196 3.52 -8.35 9.57
CA ASP A 196 2.88 -9.65 9.52
C ASP A 196 2.78 -10.23 10.93
N ALA A 197 1.68 -9.94 11.62
CA ALA A 197 1.48 -10.36 13.00
C ALA A 197 1.44 -11.89 13.17
N GLY A 198 0.97 -12.62 12.16
CA GLY A 198 0.87 -14.08 12.20
C GLY A 198 2.23 -14.76 12.20
N ASN A 199 3.15 -14.25 11.37
CA ASN A 199 4.51 -14.81 11.23
C ASN A 199 5.59 -14.02 11.98
N ARG A 200 5.24 -12.87 12.58
CA ARG A 200 6.12 -11.99 13.36
C ARG A 200 7.33 -11.49 12.56
N ARG A 201 7.07 -11.03 11.34
CA ARG A 201 8.07 -10.52 10.39
C ARG A 201 7.58 -9.24 9.73
N LEU A 202 8.50 -8.48 9.14
CA LEU A 202 8.13 -7.31 8.34
C LEU A 202 8.05 -7.69 6.88
N ILE A 203 7.04 -7.14 6.20
CA ILE A 203 7.02 -7.05 4.75
C ILE A 203 7.31 -5.60 4.40
N ALA A 204 8.29 -5.35 3.54
CA ALA A 204 8.68 -4.00 3.13
C ALA A 204 8.68 -3.90 1.61
N SER A 205 8.23 -2.78 1.08
CA SER A 205 8.48 -2.40 -0.30
C SER A 205 9.72 -1.51 -0.39
N ASP A 206 10.49 -1.65 -1.47
CA ASP A 206 11.65 -0.80 -1.75
C ASP A 206 11.59 -0.27 -3.19
N ASN A 207 11.88 1.01 -3.37
CA ASN A 207 11.94 1.60 -4.72
C ASN A 207 13.33 1.35 -5.32
N GLY A 208 13.35 0.71 -6.48
CA GLY A 208 14.57 0.53 -7.26
C GLY A 208 15.05 1.83 -7.93
N GLU A 209 16.21 1.79 -8.58
CA GLU A 209 16.81 2.99 -9.17
C GLU A 209 16.12 3.44 -10.47
N LEU A 210 16.17 2.59 -11.50
CA LEU A 210 15.54 2.79 -12.82
C LEU A 210 14.71 1.57 -13.25
N ALA A 211 14.65 0.55 -12.41
CA ALA A 211 13.97 -0.72 -12.55
C ALA A 211 14.04 -1.42 -11.18
N ASP A 212 13.53 -2.65 -11.08
CA ASP A 212 13.72 -3.51 -9.91
C ASP A 212 13.10 -2.95 -8.61
N ASP A 213 11.86 -2.45 -8.67
CA ASP A 213 11.08 -2.25 -7.45
C ASP A 213 10.81 -3.60 -6.79
N GLU A 214 10.83 -3.65 -5.46
CA GLU A 214 10.87 -4.92 -4.72
C GLU A 214 9.77 -5.04 -3.66
N ILE A 215 9.44 -6.29 -3.35
CA ILE A 215 8.81 -6.69 -2.09
C ILE A 215 9.81 -7.59 -1.35
N ASN A 216 10.03 -7.30 -0.07
CA ASN A 216 10.99 -7.95 0.80
C ASN A 216 10.30 -8.54 2.04
N ILE A 217 10.73 -9.74 2.47
CA ILE A 217 10.44 -10.25 3.81
C ILE A 217 11.67 -9.98 4.67
N VAL A 218 11.51 -9.17 5.71
CA VAL A 218 12.61 -8.60 6.49
C VAL A 218 12.58 -9.11 7.92
N HIS A 219 13.73 -9.59 8.38
CA HIS A 219 14.01 -10.01 9.75
C HIS A 219 15.13 -9.16 10.37
N LEU A 220 15.26 -9.28 11.70
CA LEU A 220 16.29 -8.59 12.45
C LEU A 220 17.68 -9.08 12.00
N GLY A 221 18.53 -8.14 11.59
CA GLY A 221 19.90 -8.38 11.16
C GLY A 221 20.06 -8.61 9.66
N ASP A 222 18.97 -8.62 8.89
CA ASP A 222 19.03 -8.82 7.45
C ASP A 222 19.82 -7.70 6.75
N PHE A 223 20.58 -8.10 5.74
CA PHE A 223 21.18 -7.21 4.76
C PHE A 223 20.48 -7.43 3.42
N CYS A 224 19.74 -6.45 2.92
CA CYS A 224 18.92 -6.54 1.70
C CYS A 224 19.68 -6.16 0.42
N GLY A 225 21.01 -6.08 0.49
CA GLY A 225 21.88 -6.11 -0.68
C GLY A 225 22.23 -4.76 -1.31
N TRP A 226 21.39 -3.73 -1.23
CA TRP A 226 21.69 -2.43 -1.85
C TRP A 226 22.95 -1.79 -1.23
N PRO A 227 23.88 -1.24 -2.05
CA PRO A 227 23.80 -1.07 -3.51
C PRO A 227 24.53 -2.16 -4.32
N TYR A 228 24.98 -3.22 -3.67
CA TYR A 228 25.84 -4.23 -4.29
C TYR A 228 25.05 -5.31 -5.04
N THR A 229 23.79 -5.53 -4.68
CA THR A 229 22.81 -6.32 -5.43
C THR A 229 21.42 -5.72 -5.27
N MET A 230 20.56 -5.89 -6.28
CA MET A 230 19.13 -5.55 -6.27
C MET A 230 18.42 -6.38 -7.35
N GLY A 231 17.11 -6.54 -7.22
CA GLY A 231 16.28 -7.20 -8.22
C GLY A 231 16.78 -8.59 -8.59
N SER A 232 17.03 -8.78 -9.89
CA SER A 232 17.56 -10.04 -10.46
C SER A 232 19.09 -10.07 -10.60
N ALA A 233 19.82 -9.11 -10.01
CA ALA A 233 21.27 -9.09 -10.05
C ALA A 233 21.88 -10.31 -9.33
N PRO A 234 23.14 -10.68 -9.63
CA PRO A 234 23.80 -11.82 -8.99
C PRO A 234 23.82 -11.68 -7.46
N ALA A 235 23.39 -12.73 -6.77
CA ALA A 235 23.41 -12.77 -5.31
C ALA A 235 24.83 -12.55 -4.76
N ILE A 236 24.90 -11.80 -3.67
CA ILE A 236 26.12 -11.58 -2.89
C ILE A 236 26.01 -12.32 -1.57
N GLU A 237 27.15 -12.78 -1.03
CA GLU A 237 27.18 -13.52 0.22
C GLU A 237 26.62 -12.67 1.37
N GLY A 238 25.72 -13.26 2.16
CA GLY A 238 25.07 -12.61 3.29
C GLY A 238 23.91 -11.68 2.96
N ALA A 239 23.63 -11.40 1.68
CA ALA A 239 22.44 -10.65 1.31
C ALA A 239 21.19 -11.54 1.23
N VAL A 240 20.06 -10.96 1.65
CA VAL A 240 18.72 -11.54 1.51
C VAL A 240 18.12 -10.98 0.23
N ALA A 241 17.70 -11.87 -0.67
CA ALA A 241 17.07 -11.48 -1.93
C ALA A 241 15.61 -11.05 -1.71
N PRO A 242 15.08 -10.13 -2.53
CA PRO A 242 13.66 -9.83 -2.54
C PRO A 242 12.85 -11.08 -2.90
N ILE A 243 11.64 -11.14 -2.37
CA ILE A 243 10.71 -12.23 -2.69
C ILE A 243 9.94 -11.99 -3.99
N TYR A 244 9.86 -10.73 -4.41
CA TYR A 244 9.25 -10.32 -5.67
C TYR A 244 9.96 -9.09 -6.21
N VAL A 245 10.17 -9.08 -7.52
CA VAL A 245 10.74 -7.96 -8.26
C VAL A 245 9.73 -7.58 -9.34
N PHE A 246 9.28 -6.33 -9.34
CA PHE A 246 8.33 -5.87 -10.35
C PHE A 246 9.01 -5.80 -11.72
N PRO A 247 8.38 -6.32 -12.79
CA PRO A 247 8.96 -6.33 -14.13
C PRO A 247 9.02 -4.93 -14.78
N ASN A 248 8.28 -3.97 -14.22
CA ASN A 248 8.26 -2.57 -14.63
C ASN A 248 8.36 -1.69 -13.39
N ILE A 249 8.78 -0.44 -13.55
CA ILE A 249 8.74 0.54 -12.47
C ILE A 249 7.28 0.76 -12.06
N VAL A 250 6.96 0.45 -10.80
CA VAL A 250 5.66 0.72 -10.19
C VAL A 250 5.74 1.85 -9.17
N ALA A 251 6.93 2.07 -8.58
CA ALA A 251 7.18 2.94 -7.44
C ALA A 251 6.18 2.65 -6.29
N PRO A 252 6.38 1.57 -5.51
CA PRO A 252 5.48 1.25 -4.41
C PRO A 252 5.50 2.36 -3.35
N THR A 253 4.34 2.70 -2.79
CA THR A 253 4.20 3.81 -1.81
C THR A 253 3.34 3.48 -0.59
N GLY A 254 2.32 2.63 -0.75
CA GLY A 254 1.42 2.22 0.33
C GLY A 254 1.46 0.69 0.50
N LEU A 255 1.50 0.16 1.72
CA LEU A 255 1.49 -1.29 1.95
C LEU A 255 0.78 -1.66 3.26
N ILE A 256 -0.29 -2.45 3.15
CA ILE A 256 -1.01 -2.98 4.32
C ILE A 256 -1.16 -4.50 4.27
N ALA A 257 -1.08 -5.14 5.43
CA ALA A 257 -1.60 -6.49 5.62
C ALA A 257 -3.12 -6.40 5.72
N VAL A 258 -3.83 -7.26 4.98
CA VAL A 258 -5.31 -7.24 5.02
C VAL A 258 -5.81 -7.91 6.30
N ASN A 259 -6.87 -7.37 6.89
CA ASN A 259 -7.37 -7.81 8.20
C ASN A 259 -8.33 -9.02 8.16
N GLY A 260 -8.54 -9.60 6.98
CA GLY A 260 -9.39 -10.77 6.77
C GLY A 260 -10.89 -10.53 6.90
N ARG A 261 -11.34 -9.28 7.02
CA ARG A 261 -12.78 -8.94 7.11
C ARG A 261 -13.41 -8.66 5.75
N ASN A 262 -12.60 -8.25 4.77
CA ASN A 262 -13.08 -8.10 3.40
C ASN A 262 -13.35 -9.49 2.79
N ARG A 263 -14.48 -9.61 2.07
CA ARG A 263 -14.86 -10.87 1.41
C ARG A 263 -13.80 -11.38 0.43
N TYR A 264 -13.14 -10.48 -0.29
CA TYR A 264 -12.18 -10.83 -1.35
C TYR A 264 -10.74 -10.71 -0.88
N PHE A 265 -10.44 -9.72 -0.03
CA PHE A 265 -9.12 -9.54 0.57
C PHE A 265 -9.05 -10.19 1.96
N GLN A 266 -9.12 -11.53 1.98
CA GLN A 266 -9.16 -12.30 3.22
C GLN A 266 -7.77 -12.52 3.84
N ARG A 267 -6.72 -12.49 3.03
CA ARG A 267 -5.32 -12.71 3.43
C ARG A 267 -4.38 -11.97 2.48
N GLY A 268 -3.10 -11.88 2.84
CA GLY A 268 -2.11 -11.22 2.01
C GLY A 268 -2.06 -9.71 2.20
N TYR A 269 -1.74 -8.98 1.13
CA TYR A 269 -1.38 -7.57 1.21
C TYR A 269 -2.02 -6.75 0.09
N LEU A 270 -2.28 -5.47 0.37
CA LEU A 270 -2.61 -4.48 -0.64
C LEU A 270 -1.45 -3.49 -0.74
N LEU A 271 -1.02 -3.20 -1.98
CA LEU A 271 0.10 -2.33 -2.28
C LEU A 271 -0.35 -1.20 -3.23
N GLY A 272 -0.17 0.05 -2.80
CA GLY A 272 -0.33 1.24 -3.63
C GLY A 272 0.94 1.52 -4.44
N ALA A 273 0.76 1.99 -5.67
CA ALA A 273 1.85 2.29 -6.59
C ALA A 273 1.67 3.63 -7.30
N PHE A 274 2.72 4.46 -7.27
CA PHE A 274 2.69 5.83 -7.77
C PHE A 274 2.72 5.89 -9.30
N VAL A 275 3.61 5.13 -9.95
CA VAL A 275 3.85 5.21 -11.40
C VAL A 275 2.74 4.54 -12.18
N THR A 276 2.34 3.34 -11.78
CA THR A 276 1.24 2.61 -12.44
C THR A 276 -0.14 3.08 -12.01
N LYS A 277 -0.22 3.95 -10.99
CA LYS A 277 -1.47 4.48 -10.44
C LYS A 277 -2.41 3.33 -10.06
N ALA A 278 -1.85 2.36 -9.36
CA ALA A 278 -2.48 1.07 -9.15
C ALA A 278 -2.56 0.70 -7.67
N ILE A 279 -3.59 -0.10 -7.33
CA ILE A 279 -3.61 -0.89 -6.11
C ILE A 279 -3.45 -2.34 -6.54
N TYR A 280 -2.36 -2.96 -6.10
CA TYR A 280 -2.07 -4.37 -6.31
C TYR A 280 -2.53 -5.19 -5.11
N TYR A 281 -3.06 -6.38 -5.37
CA TYR A 281 -3.32 -7.40 -4.37
C TYR A 281 -2.29 -8.51 -4.47
N VAL A 282 -1.63 -8.80 -3.34
CA VAL A 282 -0.65 -9.87 -3.19
C VAL A 282 -1.27 -10.96 -2.30
N PRO A 283 -1.91 -11.99 -2.89
CA PRO A 283 -2.76 -12.92 -2.13
C PRO A 283 -1.99 -13.89 -1.23
N ASP A 284 -0.76 -14.22 -1.60
CA ASP A 284 0.06 -15.20 -0.89
C ASP A 284 1.53 -14.89 -1.09
N ILE A 285 2.15 -14.31 -0.05
CA ILE A 285 3.55 -13.89 -0.07
C ILE A 285 4.53 -15.04 0.20
N ASP A 286 4.02 -16.17 0.70
CA ASP A 286 4.79 -17.37 1.05
C ASP A 286 4.82 -18.41 -0.07
N ALA A 287 3.94 -18.26 -1.08
CA ALA A 287 3.98 -19.06 -2.28
C ALA A 287 5.34 -18.96 -3.00
N ARG A 288 5.78 -20.08 -3.60
CA ARG A 288 7.05 -20.17 -4.34
C ARG A 288 6.81 -20.88 -5.68
N PRO A 289 6.96 -20.20 -6.84
CA PRO A 289 7.16 -18.75 -6.96
C PRO A 289 5.96 -17.98 -6.39
N ILE A 290 6.18 -16.75 -5.95
CA ILE A 290 5.10 -15.85 -5.57
C ILE A 290 4.26 -15.55 -6.84
N PRO A 291 2.92 -15.58 -6.77
CA PRO A 291 2.08 -15.13 -7.88
C PRO A 291 2.30 -13.65 -8.17
N ASP A 292 2.17 -13.27 -9.44
CA ASP A 292 2.20 -11.86 -9.83
C ASP A 292 1.13 -11.07 -9.04
N PRO A 293 1.48 -9.92 -8.43
CA PRO A 293 0.52 -9.03 -7.81
C PRO A 293 -0.58 -8.63 -8.79
N ILE A 294 -1.83 -8.79 -8.36
CA ILE A 294 -3.00 -8.58 -9.21
C ILE A 294 -3.37 -7.10 -9.16
N PRO A 295 -3.33 -6.34 -10.28
CA PRO A 295 -3.76 -4.94 -10.28
C PRO A 295 -5.29 -4.88 -10.16
N ILE A 296 -5.80 -4.51 -8.97
CA ILE A 296 -7.24 -4.36 -8.74
C ILE A 296 -7.78 -3.13 -9.47
N ILE A 297 -7.01 -2.05 -9.42
CA ILE A 297 -7.21 -0.86 -10.23
C ILE A 297 -5.86 -0.41 -10.78
N ALA A 298 -5.85 0.20 -11.97
CA ALA A 298 -4.68 0.82 -12.57
C ALA A 298 -5.11 1.99 -13.46
N GLY A 299 -4.54 3.18 -13.26
CA GLY A 299 -4.79 4.35 -14.11
C GLY A 299 -6.19 4.98 -14.02
N VAL A 300 -7.08 4.47 -13.16
CA VAL A 300 -8.46 4.98 -12.99
C VAL A 300 -8.52 6.27 -12.14
N THR A 301 -7.49 6.53 -11.35
CA THR A 301 -7.31 7.75 -10.54
C THR A 301 -5.95 8.40 -10.83
N GLY A 302 -5.58 9.42 -10.05
CA GLY A 302 -4.19 9.86 -9.93
C GLY A 302 -3.29 8.79 -9.30
N SER A 303 -2.00 9.11 -9.16
CA SER A 303 -1.03 8.26 -8.46
C SER A 303 -1.51 7.93 -7.06
N ILE A 304 -1.47 6.64 -6.73
CA ILE A 304 -1.83 6.15 -5.39
C ILE A 304 -0.66 6.50 -4.49
N ILE A 305 -0.95 7.20 -3.39
CA ILE A 305 0.06 7.56 -2.38
C ILE A 305 0.03 6.54 -1.26
N ASP A 306 -1.15 6.21 -0.74
CA ASP A 306 -1.26 5.29 0.39
C ASP A 306 -2.61 4.57 0.39
N VAL A 307 -2.68 3.42 1.05
CA VAL A 307 -3.84 2.53 1.17
C VAL A 307 -4.08 2.17 2.63
N ALA A 308 -5.33 2.18 3.07
CA ALA A 308 -5.73 1.79 4.40
C ALA A 308 -6.97 0.90 4.37
N GLN A 309 -7.17 0.15 5.46
CA GLN A 309 -8.37 -0.66 5.66
C GLN A 309 -9.00 -0.32 7.01
N ASN A 310 -10.32 -0.18 7.06
CA ASN A 310 -11.03 -0.02 8.32
C ASN A 310 -11.27 -1.39 9.00
N VAL A 311 -11.82 -1.38 10.21
CA VAL A 311 -12.12 -2.60 10.99
C VAL A 311 -13.14 -3.54 10.34
N ASN A 312 -13.94 -3.04 9.38
CA ASN A 312 -14.92 -3.84 8.64
C ASN A 312 -14.32 -4.49 7.38
N GLY A 313 -13.09 -4.14 7.01
CA GLY A 313 -12.44 -4.63 5.81
C GLY A 313 -12.65 -3.75 4.57
N ASP A 314 -13.31 -2.61 4.70
CA ASP A 314 -13.44 -1.64 3.61
C ASP A 314 -12.09 -1.00 3.33
N VAL A 315 -11.76 -0.87 2.05
CA VAL A 315 -10.45 -0.38 1.59
C VAL A 315 -10.60 1.07 1.14
N PHE A 316 -9.73 1.92 1.66
CA PHE A 316 -9.62 3.33 1.33
C PHE A 316 -8.22 3.61 0.83
N PHE A 317 -8.08 4.64 0.01
CA PHE A 317 -6.78 5.06 -0.47
C PHE A 317 -6.79 6.55 -0.76
N VAL A 318 -5.60 7.11 -0.83
CA VAL A 318 -5.41 8.54 -1.09
C VAL A 318 -4.52 8.71 -2.30
N THR A 319 -4.91 9.63 -3.19
CA THR A 319 -3.99 10.21 -4.18
C THR A 319 -3.43 11.50 -3.59
N GLY A 320 -2.52 12.18 -4.29
CA GLY A 320 -2.00 13.46 -3.80
C GLY A 320 -3.08 14.50 -3.43
N ASN A 321 -4.29 14.46 -4.01
CA ASN A 321 -5.28 15.52 -3.80
C ASN A 321 -6.70 15.03 -3.44
N ALA A 322 -6.91 13.73 -3.23
CA ALA A 322 -8.24 13.20 -2.99
C ALA A 322 -8.22 11.85 -2.24
N ILE A 323 -9.27 11.62 -1.45
CA ILE A 323 -9.51 10.37 -0.73
C ILE A 323 -10.61 9.59 -1.45
N TYR A 324 -10.38 8.29 -1.58
CA TYR A 324 -11.26 7.37 -2.28
C TYR A 324 -11.57 6.14 -1.43
N GLN A 325 -12.70 5.51 -1.72
CA GLN A 325 -13.02 4.16 -1.28
C GLN A 325 -12.98 3.22 -2.49
N LEU A 326 -12.35 2.06 -2.32
CA LEU A 326 -12.42 0.96 -3.28
C LEU A 326 -13.71 0.17 -3.02
N ILE A 327 -14.57 0.08 -4.04
CA ILE A 327 -15.84 -0.63 -3.99
C ILE A 327 -15.65 -2.01 -4.63
N PRO A 328 -15.75 -3.11 -3.85
CA PRO A 328 -15.57 -4.44 -4.38
C PRO A 328 -16.79 -4.91 -5.19
N PRO A 329 -16.66 -5.98 -6.02
CA PRO A 329 -17.76 -6.54 -6.78
C PRO A 329 -18.94 -6.96 -5.89
N GLN A 330 -20.16 -6.71 -6.37
CA GLN A 330 -21.34 -7.18 -5.67
C GLN A 330 -21.43 -8.71 -5.79
N ARG A 331 -21.81 -9.38 -4.69
CA ARG A 331 -22.08 -10.82 -4.71
C ARG A 331 -23.16 -11.15 -5.74
N GLY A 332 -22.83 -12.00 -6.71
CA GLY A 332 -23.72 -12.38 -7.80
C GLY A 332 -23.69 -11.47 -9.02
N ASP A 333 -22.92 -10.38 -9.00
CA ASP A 333 -22.64 -9.51 -10.15
C ASP A 333 -21.48 -10.11 -10.94
N CYS A 334 -21.74 -11.16 -11.70
CA CYS A 334 -20.71 -11.95 -12.39
C CYS A 334 -20.25 -11.26 -13.67
N ASN A 335 -21.09 -10.44 -14.31
CA ASN A 335 -20.68 -9.63 -15.46
C ASN A 335 -19.96 -8.33 -15.05
N GLY A 336 -19.99 -7.97 -13.76
CA GLY A 336 -19.28 -6.80 -13.21
C GLY A 336 -19.95 -5.46 -13.50
N ASP A 337 -21.20 -5.43 -13.95
CA ASP A 337 -21.90 -4.20 -14.35
C ASP A 337 -22.46 -3.39 -13.16
N GLY A 338 -22.44 -3.96 -11.95
CA GLY A 338 -22.96 -3.35 -10.73
C GLY A 338 -24.40 -3.65 -10.41
N ARG A 339 -24.99 -4.61 -11.11
CA ARG A 339 -26.34 -5.11 -10.84
C ARG A 339 -26.27 -6.62 -10.67
N VAL A 340 -27.30 -7.14 -10.02
CA VAL A 340 -27.50 -8.59 -9.90
C VAL A 340 -28.84 -8.90 -10.55
N ASP A 341 -28.80 -9.31 -11.80
CA ASP A 341 -29.93 -9.57 -12.68
C ASP A 341 -29.76 -10.81 -13.58
N ALA A 342 -30.66 -11.00 -14.55
CA ALA A 342 -30.66 -12.21 -15.38
C ALA A 342 -29.40 -12.33 -16.26
N ALA A 343 -28.71 -11.24 -16.56
CA ALA A 343 -27.46 -11.26 -17.31
C ALA A 343 -26.35 -11.98 -16.53
N ASP A 344 -26.37 -11.92 -15.19
CA ASP A 344 -25.39 -12.62 -14.35
C ASP A 344 -25.51 -14.13 -14.40
N VAL A 345 -26.72 -14.64 -14.64
CA VAL A 345 -26.93 -16.08 -14.84
C VAL A 345 -26.25 -16.54 -16.13
N ALA A 346 -26.34 -15.72 -17.19
CA ALA A 346 -25.68 -16.03 -18.46
C ALA A 346 -24.16 -15.88 -18.33
N ALA A 347 -23.68 -14.82 -17.66
CA ALA A 347 -22.28 -14.59 -17.38
C ALA A 347 -21.66 -15.75 -16.57
N LEU A 348 -22.29 -16.14 -15.47
CA LEU A 348 -21.80 -17.26 -14.65
C LEU A 348 -21.86 -18.58 -15.40
N ALA A 349 -22.83 -18.78 -16.29
CA ALA A 349 -22.85 -19.96 -17.14
C ALA A 349 -21.67 -19.99 -18.14
N GLN A 350 -21.24 -18.83 -18.66
CA GLN A 350 -20.06 -18.74 -19.52
C GLN A 350 -18.78 -18.96 -18.74
N GLU A 351 -18.64 -18.33 -17.58
CA GLU A 351 -17.49 -18.52 -16.67
C GLU A 351 -17.29 -20.01 -16.32
N LEU A 352 -18.36 -20.73 -16.02
CA LEU A 352 -18.28 -22.17 -15.71
C LEU A 352 -17.87 -23.06 -16.90
N LEU A 353 -17.88 -22.53 -18.13
CA LEU A 353 -17.38 -23.23 -19.31
C LEU A 353 -15.87 -23.02 -19.52
N ASP A 354 -15.27 -22.01 -18.88
CA ASP A 354 -13.84 -21.70 -19.01
C ASP A 354 -12.96 -22.56 -18.10
N GLY A 355 -13.52 -23.02 -16.99
CA GLY A 355 -12.91 -23.93 -16.04
C GLY A 355 -13.82 -24.06 -14.83
N ASN A 356 -14.04 -25.28 -14.32
CA ASN A 356 -14.87 -25.50 -13.15
C ASN A 356 -14.42 -26.78 -12.42
N PRO A 357 -13.97 -26.69 -11.15
CA PRO A 357 -13.89 -25.49 -10.30
C PRO A 357 -12.63 -24.63 -10.57
N GLU A 358 -12.75 -23.30 -10.48
CA GLU A 358 -11.63 -22.34 -10.63
C GLU A 358 -11.55 -21.37 -9.44
N PRO A 359 -10.37 -20.84 -9.08
CA PRO A 359 -10.26 -19.80 -8.05
C PRO A 359 -10.98 -18.50 -8.45
N ALA A 360 -11.72 -17.90 -7.52
CA ALA A 360 -12.46 -16.65 -7.78
C ALA A 360 -11.57 -15.49 -8.24
N ILE A 361 -10.31 -15.44 -7.76
CA ILE A 361 -9.33 -14.41 -8.14
C ILE A 361 -8.87 -14.51 -9.60
N SER A 362 -9.24 -15.58 -10.30
CA SER A 362 -8.88 -15.86 -11.69
C SER A 362 -10.04 -15.67 -12.67
N ALA A 363 -11.21 -15.22 -12.19
CA ALA A 363 -12.43 -15.07 -13.01
C ALA A 363 -12.21 -14.25 -14.30
N GLN A 364 -11.33 -13.25 -14.24
CA GLN A 364 -11.03 -12.40 -15.39
C GLN A 364 -10.09 -13.03 -16.45
N ASN A 365 -9.51 -14.20 -16.16
CA ASN A 365 -8.46 -14.81 -16.98
C ASN A 365 -9.00 -15.77 -18.06
N GLY A 366 -10.30 -16.08 -18.02
CA GLY A 366 -10.98 -16.98 -18.95
C GLY A 366 -11.27 -16.36 -20.33
N ALA A 367 -11.99 -17.12 -21.17
CA ALA A 367 -12.50 -16.61 -22.44
C ALA A 367 -13.65 -15.61 -22.21
N PHE A 368 -14.42 -15.81 -21.15
CA PHE A 368 -15.29 -14.82 -20.52
C PHE A 368 -14.52 -14.15 -19.36
N PRO A 369 -14.34 -12.82 -19.38
CA PRO A 369 -13.68 -12.12 -18.29
C PRO A 369 -14.68 -11.84 -17.15
N GLY A 370 -14.98 -12.85 -16.34
CA GLY A 370 -15.87 -12.74 -15.20
C GLY A 370 -15.35 -11.81 -14.10
N SER A 371 -16.29 -11.33 -13.28
CA SER A 371 -16.01 -10.57 -12.06
C SER A 371 -15.81 -11.51 -10.87
N TRP A 372 -15.10 -11.07 -9.82
CA TRP A 372 -14.99 -11.86 -8.59
C TRP A 372 -16.36 -12.06 -7.89
N GLY A 373 -17.38 -11.29 -8.28
CA GLY A 373 -18.77 -11.49 -7.88
C GLY A 373 -19.38 -12.81 -8.39
N CYS A 374 -18.72 -13.52 -9.32
CA CYS A 374 -19.10 -14.86 -9.78
C CYS A 374 -18.99 -15.92 -8.66
N ASP A 375 -18.12 -15.73 -7.65
CA ASP A 375 -18.15 -16.53 -6.42
C ASP A 375 -19.32 -16.08 -5.54
N VAL A 376 -20.50 -16.58 -5.89
CA VAL A 376 -21.74 -16.25 -5.22
C VAL A 376 -21.81 -16.92 -3.87
N ASN A 377 -21.27 -18.11 -3.67
CA ASN A 377 -21.42 -18.82 -2.41
C ASN A 377 -20.40 -18.36 -1.35
N GLY A 378 -19.25 -17.81 -1.77
CA GLY A 378 -18.21 -17.23 -0.93
C GLY A 378 -17.16 -18.20 -0.42
N ASP A 379 -16.98 -19.33 -1.10
CA ASP A 379 -15.97 -20.32 -0.74
C ASP A 379 -14.64 -20.14 -1.49
N GLY A 380 -14.51 -19.06 -2.26
CA GLY A 380 -13.30 -18.71 -3.00
C GLY A 380 -13.13 -19.49 -4.31
N LEU A 381 -14.12 -20.30 -4.69
CA LEU A 381 -14.17 -21.05 -5.94
C LEU A 381 -15.38 -20.61 -6.76
N ILE A 382 -15.23 -20.67 -8.08
CA ILE A 382 -16.34 -20.52 -9.02
C ILE A 382 -16.67 -21.92 -9.54
N ASP A 383 -17.83 -22.43 -9.13
CA ASP A 383 -18.33 -23.73 -9.56
C ASP A 383 -19.87 -23.81 -9.63
N SER A 384 -20.40 -25.02 -9.87
CA SER A 384 -21.85 -25.22 -10.00
C SER A 384 -22.67 -24.84 -8.75
N ARG A 385 -22.04 -24.75 -7.57
CA ARG A 385 -22.64 -24.29 -6.31
C ARG A 385 -22.97 -22.81 -6.37
N ASP A 386 -22.16 -22.01 -7.06
CA ASP A 386 -22.41 -20.57 -7.28
C ASP A 386 -23.64 -20.34 -8.13
N MET A 387 -23.81 -21.15 -9.18
CA MET A 387 -25.03 -21.10 -10.01
C MET A 387 -26.28 -21.38 -9.17
N ARG A 388 -26.22 -22.39 -8.28
CA ARG A 388 -27.33 -22.70 -7.37
C ARG A 388 -27.59 -21.55 -6.39
N ALA A 389 -26.52 -20.96 -5.85
CA ALA A 389 -26.61 -19.81 -4.95
C ALA A 389 -27.23 -18.59 -5.66
N LEU A 390 -26.81 -18.27 -6.87
CA LEU A 390 -27.31 -17.15 -7.67
C LEU A 390 -28.80 -17.29 -7.97
N LEU A 391 -29.23 -18.47 -8.45
CA LEU A 391 -30.65 -18.74 -8.71
C LEU A 391 -31.52 -18.65 -7.45
N SER A 392 -30.98 -19.00 -6.28
CA SER A 392 -31.68 -18.86 -5.00
C SER A 392 -31.91 -17.38 -4.61
N MET A 393 -30.98 -16.49 -4.95
CA MET A 393 -31.11 -15.05 -4.71
C MET A 393 -32.28 -14.46 -5.50
N PHE A 394 -32.49 -14.88 -6.76
CA PHE A 394 -33.65 -14.43 -7.55
C PHE A 394 -34.98 -14.95 -7.01
N ARG A 395 -35.04 -16.21 -6.56
CA ARG A 395 -36.27 -16.78 -5.98
C ARG A 395 -36.70 -16.05 -4.72
N SER A 396 -35.76 -15.73 -3.83
CA SER A 396 -36.05 -14.99 -2.59
C SER A 396 -36.53 -13.56 -2.82
N ARG A 397 -36.03 -12.87 -3.86
CA ARG A 397 -36.54 -11.54 -4.26
C ARG A 397 -37.98 -11.60 -4.76
N ALA A 398 -38.34 -12.60 -5.58
CA ALA A 398 -39.70 -12.77 -6.10
C ALA A 398 -40.75 -13.08 -5.01
N VAL A 399 -40.35 -13.79 -3.94
CA VAL A 399 -41.23 -14.05 -2.78
C VAL A 399 -41.46 -12.78 -1.94
N ARG A 400 -40.45 -11.92 -1.80
CA ARG A 400 -40.61 -10.64 -1.06
C ARG A 400 -41.47 -9.63 -1.80
N SER A 401 -41.45 -9.60 -3.14
CA SER A 401 -42.28 -8.69 -3.93
C SER A 401 -43.75 -9.10 -3.99
N THR A 402 -44.10 -10.34 -3.62
CA THR A 402 -45.48 -10.86 -3.68
C THR A 402 -46.18 -10.91 -2.32
N GLY A 403 -45.47 -10.69 -1.21
CA GLY A 403 -46.01 -10.69 0.16
C GLY A 403 -46.29 -9.30 0.77
N GLY A 404 -46.20 -8.23 -0.02
CA GLY A 404 -46.48 -6.86 0.40
C GLY A 404 -47.70 -6.29 -0.31
N HIS A 405 -48.88 -6.87 -0.05
CA HIS A 405 -50.17 -6.31 -0.44
C HIS A 405 -51.16 -6.42 0.71
#